data_AF-A0A535KNL3-F1
#
_entry.id   AF-A0A535KNL3-F1
#
_cell.length_a   1.000
_cell.length_b   1.000
_cell.length_c   1.000
_cell.angle_alpha   90.00
_cell.angle_beta   90.00
_cell.angle_gamma   90.00
#
_symmetry.space_group_name_H-M   'P 1'
#
loop_
_entity.id
_entity.type
_entity.pdbx_description
1 polymer ?
#
loop_
_entity_poly.entity_id
_entity_poly.type
_entity_poly.pdbx_seq_one_letter_code
_entity_poly.pdbx_strand_id
1 'polypeptide(L)'
;MHSHGSLAETPLRSLLESAQGERSTGTLNVRNGNGQSASLYFLFGHLFHAQSDGKSGDEAVVNALHWTKGDFDFDAKAKLPADETVRAGIPELVHAAESAPKPAAAEPKPEPHPEPQAERPEPRNERKEHAEPEKKVEAPQPRRGVKHRPQPKHGREPIPVPAGQILYDSLKTSFVDFPRLLTTLEREGYTGYVRLLTDDASGLILFREGSALECLYDGAADAGSLVLGKSALQHFNDDVTAGHGVLDVVGLSPELIDGLYELTVSRPMYTELYAGWVDMKALLNFLSDRKLSGSVMIRSGAGTGVIILAGGELAGAYTSESRDISDKPDRALALCDDPNAMIEVKSADATPHPPLDVEEVVGGQRARQAPASFAAPAAQPEPVPATNPTLPVIPVMPQEPPTAQIPTGSFSGFTPAPTPVAPTSPPRSGGPQLDWGSVVAELQAMAEDALGNRARKVKDILGAADPSLAGIEAAIDQIPSISLLFVDSSRLEQLAQEMRARLKSHL
;
A
#
# COMPACT_ATOMS: atom_id res chain seq x y z
N MET A 1 25.31 -4.98 4.05
CA MET A 1 26.08 -3.73 4.14
C MET A 1 26.87 -3.74 5.44
N HIS A 2 28.17 -3.43 5.41
CA HIS A 2 28.98 -3.33 6.62
C HIS A 2 28.55 -2.10 7.43
N SER A 3 28.47 -2.24 8.76
CA SER A 3 28.02 -1.15 9.64
C SER A 3 29.07 -0.07 9.87
N HIS A 4 30.36 -0.37 9.68
CA HIS A 4 31.45 0.60 9.72
C HIS A 4 32.64 0.06 8.92
N GLY A 5 33.58 0.93 8.52
CA GLY A 5 34.81 0.54 7.83
C GLY A 5 35.55 1.72 7.22
N SER A 6 36.57 1.44 6.41
CA SER A 6 37.36 2.46 5.71
C SER A 6 36.98 2.57 4.22
N LEU A 7 36.94 3.80 3.71
CA LEU A 7 36.74 4.09 2.29
C LEU A 7 37.89 3.58 1.39
N ALA A 8 39.06 3.33 1.97
CA ALA A 8 40.19 2.74 1.23
C ALA A 8 39.97 1.25 0.94
N GLU A 9 39.21 0.55 1.79
CA GLU A 9 38.89 -0.86 1.64
C GLU A 9 37.56 -1.07 0.91
N THR A 10 36.54 -0.28 1.27
CA THR A 10 35.23 -0.30 0.61
C THR A 10 34.90 1.10 0.09
N PRO A 11 35.09 1.37 -1.21
CA PRO A 11 34.84 2.69 -1.77
C PRO A 11 33.36 3.07 -1.66
N LEU A 12 33.08 4.37 -1.55
CA LEU A 12 31.73 4.87 -1.33
C LEU A 12 30.74 4.37 -2.39
N ARG A 13 31.15 4.26 -3.66
CA ARG A 13 30.33 3.67 -4.74
C ARG A 13 29.77 2.30 -4.35
N SER A 14 30.63 1.39 -3.89
CA SER A 14 30.22 0.04 -3.53
C SER A 14 29.28 0.03 -2.32
N LEU A 15 29.42 1.00 -1.41
CA LEU A 15 28.47 1.20 -0.31
C LEU A 15 27.11 1.68 -0.83
N LEU A 16 27.07 2.64 -1.76
CA LEU A 16 25.82 3.11 -2.36
C LEU A 16 25.10 1.96 -3.10
N GLU A 17 25.83 1.20 -3.91
CA GLU A 17 25.28 0.05 -4.66
C GLU A 17 24.80 -1.07 -3.73
N SER A 18 25.55 -1.36 -2.66
CA SER A 18 25.15 -2.35 -1.66
C SER A 18 23.91 -1.91 -0.89
N ALA A 19 23.87 -0.64 -0.46
CA ALA A 19 22.69 -0.07 0.21
C ALA A 19 21.46 -0.13 -0.70
N GLN A 20 21.63 0.14 -2.00
CA GLN A 20 20.57 0.04 -3.00
C GLN A 20 20.08 -1.40 -3.21
N GLY A 21 21.00 -2.34 -3.43
CA GLY A 21 20.66 -3.75 -3.66
C GLY A 21 19.99 -4.41 -2.46
N GLU A 22 20.44 -4.06 -1.25
CA GLU A 22 19.90 -4.61 0.00
C GLU A 22 18.68 -3.84 0.52
N ARG A 23 18.22 -2.79 -0.17
CA ARG A 23 17.13 -1.91 0.26
C ARG A 23 17.33 -1.34 1.66
N SER A 24 18.56 -0.93 1.96
CA SER A 24 18.95 -0.43 3.29
C SER A 24 18.24 0.89 3.63
N THR A 25 17.84 1.03 4.89
CA THR A 25 17.26 2.26 5.45
C THR A 25 18.08 2.69 6.65
N GLY A 26 18.55 3.93 6.67
CA GLY A 26 19.45 4.44 7.70
C GLY A 26 20.30 5.60 7.22
N THR A 27 21.21 6.08 8.07
CA THR A 27 22.15 7.14 7.71
C THR A 27 23.55 6.56 7.59
N LEU A 28 24.16 6.72 6.42
CA LEU A 28 25.58 6.48 6.20
C LEU A 28 26.33 7.79 6.44
N ASN A 29 27.08 7.83 7.52
CA ASN A 29 28.01 8.90 7.82
C ASN A 29 29.37 8.57 7.21
N VAL A 30 29.91 9.49 6.43
CA VAL A 30 31.19 9.34 5.74
C VAL A 30 32.07 10.50 6.18
N ARG A 31 33.32 10.22 6.53
CA ARG A 31 34.31 11.22 6.91
C ARG A 31 35.58 11.04 6.09
N ASN A 32 36.03 12.09 5.42
CA ASN A 32 37.30 12.11 4.71
C ASN A 32 38.46 12.38 5.67
N GLY A 33 39.66 11.90 5.35
CA GLY A 33 40.90 12.15 6.10
C GLY A 33 41.29 13.63 6.23
N ASN A 34 40.65 14.53 5.46
CA ASN A 34 40.86 15.99 5.54
C ASN A 34 39.88 16.70 6.50
N GLY A 35 39.11 15.96 7.31
CA GLY A 35 38.18 16.52 8.30
C GLY A 35 36.78 16.87 7.76
N GLN A 36 36.53 16.66 6.47
CA GLN A 36 35.21 16.85 5.86
C GLN A 36 34.29 15.67 6.16
N SER A 37 32.99 15.95 6.33
CA SER A 37 31.99 14.90 6.60
C SER A 37 30.75 15.03 5.72
N ALA A 38 30.16 13.88 5.41
CA ALA A 38 28.94 13.78 4.63
C ALA A 38 27.99 12.80 5.31
N SER A 39 26.73 13.20 5.45
CA SER A 39 25.65 12.34 5.92
C SER A 39 24.73 12.03 4.76
N LEU A 40 24.64 10.75 4.45
CA LEU A 40 23.91 10.18 3.32
C LEU A 40 22.76 9.34 3.86
N TYR A 41 21.54 9.77 3.62
CA TYR A 41 20.34 9.19 4.18
C TYR A 41 19.69 8.26 3.17
N PHE A 42 19.55 7.01 3.55
CA PHE A 42 18.95 5.96 2.74
C PHE A 42 17.56 5.60 3.22
N LEU A 43 16.65 5.42 2.28
CA LEU A 43 15.29 4.93 2.48
C LEU A 43 15.00 3.81 1.47
N PHE A 44 14.89 2.57 1.94
CA PHE A 44 14.68 1.38 1.09
C PHE A 44 15.70 1.23 -0.05
N GLY A 45 16.96 1.62 0.20
CA GLY A 45 18.05 1.60 -0.78
C GLY A 45 18.08 2.81 -1.71
N HIS A 46 17.16 3.75 -1.57
CA HIS A 46 17.19 5.04 -2.26
C HIS A 46 17.92 6.06 -1.43
N LEU A 47 18.78 6.83 -2.08
CA LEU A 47 19.44 7.96 -1.46
C LEU A 47 18.45 9.13 -1.43
N PHE A 48 17.91 9.42 -0.25
CA PHE A 48 16.78 10.33 -0.06
C PHE A 48 17.23 11.74 0.30
N HIS A 49 18.25 11.84 1.14
CA HIS A 49 18.82 13.11 1.55
C HIS A 49 20.33 12.96 1.62
N ALA A 50 21.04 14.04 1.30
CA ALA A 50 22.48 14.08 1.44
C ALA A 50 22.89 15.47 1.92
N GLN A 51 23.83 15.52 2.86
CA GLN A 51 24.39 16.77 3.35
C GLN A 51 25.90 16.62 3.51
N SER A 52 26.67 17.59 3.05
CA SER A 52 28.13 17.62 3.18
C SER A 52 28.62 19.06 3.27
N ASP A 53 29.20 19.45 4.41
CA ASP A 53 29.84 20.75 4.69
C ASP A 53 29.32 21.94 3.84
N GLY A 54 28.06 22.32 4.08
CA GLY A 54 27.39 23.46 3.44
C GLY A 54 26.71 23.17 2.10
N LYS A 55 26.82 21.95 1.57
CA LYS A 55 26.12 21.45 0.38
C LYS A 55 25.04 20.44 0.77
N SER A 56 24.01 20.34 -0.06
CA SER A 56 22.86 19.44 0.13
C SER A 56 22.47 18.78 -1.19
N GLY A 57 21.85 17.61 -1.11
CA GLY A 57 21.33 16.89 -2.27
C GLY A 57 22.42 16.29 -3.16
N ASP A 58 22.14 16.22 -4.46
CA ASP A 58 23.00 15.59 -5.46
C ASP A 58 24.46 16.07 -5.40
N GLU A 59 24.68 17.38 -5.18
CA GLU A 59 26.03 17.95 -5.06
C GLU A 59 26.81 17.42 -3.85
N ALA A 60 26.14 17.16 -2.73
CA ALA A 60 26.77 16.60 -1.54
C ALA A 60 27.21 15.15 -1.79
N VAL A 61 26.42 14.38 -2.54
CA VAL A 61 26.72 12.99 -2.90
C VAL A 61 27.88 12.93 -3.89
N VAL A 62 27.82 13.74 -4.96
CA VAL A 62 28.87 13.80 -5.97
C VAL A 62 30.19 14.22 -5.34
N ASN A 63 30.19 15.19 -4.42
CA ASN A 63 31.39 15.57 -3.67
C ASN A 63 31.95 14.40 -2.83
N ALA A 64 31.10 13.73 -2.05
CA ALA A 64 31.52 12.59 -1.23
C ALA A 64 32.05 11.41 -2.06
N LEU A 65 31.55 11.19 -3.28
CA LEU A 65 32.01 10.14 -4.19
C LEU A 65 33.46 10.30 -4.64
N HIS A 66 34.04 11.50 -4.54
CA HIS A 66 35.46 11.74 -4.84
C HIS A 66 36.40 11.38 -3.68
N TRP A 67 35.86 11.04 -2.51
CA TRP A 67 36.67 10.71 -1.33
C TRP A 67 37.20 9.27 -1.43
N THR A 68 38.53 9.16 -1.50
CA THR A 68 39.24 7.88 -1.66
C THR A 68 39.88 7.38 -0.37
N LYS A 69 39.87 8.20 0.68
CA LYS A 69 40.40 7.89 2.01
C LYS A 69 39.47 8.44 3.08
N GLY A 70 39.36 7.74 4.19
CA GLY A 70 38.46 8.10 5.27
C GLY A 70 37.72 6.89 5.83
N ASP A 71 36.76 7.17 6.69
CA ASP A 71 35.98 6.17 7.42
C ASP A 71 34.49 6.39 7.17
N PHE A 72 33.71 5.32 7.30
CA PHE A 72 32.27 5.37 7.23
C PHE A 72 31.62 4.58 8.37
N ASP A 73 30.41 4.98 8.73
CA ASP A 73 29.56 4.32 9.72
C ASP A 73 28.10 4.40 9.26
N PHE A 74 27.37 3.29 9.37
CA PHE A 74 25.98 3.18 8.97
C PHE A 74 25.08 2.93 10.18
N ASP A 75 24.23 3.91 10.48
CA ASP A 75 23.23 3.83 11.53
C ASP A 75 21.83 3.57 10.96
N ALA A 76 21.36 2.33 11.09
CA ALA A 76 20.02 1.90 10.69
C ALA A 76 18.89 2.47 11.58
N LYS A 77 19.22 3.07 12.73
CA LYS A 77 18.26 3.66 13.68
C LYS A 77 18.22 5.18 13.61
N ALA A 78 19.08 5.81 12.80
CA ALA A 78 19.12 7.25 12.67
C ALA A 78 17.80 7.80 12.14
N LYS A 79 17.37 8.94 12.70
CA LYS A 79 16.18 9.66 12.23
C LYS A 79 16.47 10.28 10.86
N LEU A 80 15.64 9.97 9.89
CA LEU A 80 15.73 10.51 8.54
C LEU A 80 15.15 11.94 8.52
N PRO A 81 15.79 12.90 7.83
CA PRO A 81 15.23 14.22 7.56
C PRO A 81 13.89 14.10 6.81
N ALA A 82 13.03 15.10 6.95
CA ALA A 82 11.74 15.15 6.23
C ALA A 82 11.90 15.61 4.78
N ASP A 83 12.96 16.38 4.48
CA ASP A 83 13.18 16.97 3.17
C ASP A 83 13.95 16.02 2.26
N GLU A 84 13.38 15.68 1.10
CA GLU A 84 14.09 15.03 0.01
C GLU A 84 14.99 16.05 -0.68
N THR A 85 16.30 15.82 -0.68
CA THR A 85 17.27 16.74 -1.31
C THR A 85 18.00 16.12 -2.49
N VAL A 86 18.04 14.79 -2.56
CA VAL A 86 18.66 14.05 -3.66
C VAL A 86 17.60 13.76 -4.71
N ARG A 87 17.83 14.15 -5.96
CA ARG A 87 16.88 14.00 -7.07
C ARG A 87 17.33 12.95 -8.09
N ALA A 88 18.63 12.84 -8.32
CA ALA A 88 19.19 11.90 -9.27
C ALA A 88 19.35 10.48 -8.67
N GLY A 89 19.28 9.47 -9.53
CA GLY A 89 19.53 8.09 -9.11
C GLY A 89 21.01 7.84 -8.78
N ILE A 90 21.30 6.85 -7.93
CA ILE A 90 22.69 6.43 -7.62
C ILE A 90 23.55 6.23 -8.89
N PRO A 91 23.06 5.56 -9.96
CA PRO A 91 23.83 5.42 -11.21
C PRO A 91 24.16 6.77 -11.89
N GLU A 92 23.22 7.72 -11.87
CA GLU A 92 23.40 9.05 -12.46
C GLU A 92 24.38 9.89 -11.63
N LEU A 93 24.31 9.81 -10.31
CA LEU A 93 25.23 10.49 -9.39
C LEU A 93 26.66 9.95 -9.50
N VAL A 94 26.79 8.63 -9.66
CA VAL A 94 28.10 7.99 -9.90
C VAL A 94 28.67 8.44 -11.24
N HIS A 95 27.86 8.46 -12.29
CA HIS A 95 28.29 8.92 -13.61
C HIS A 95 28.65 10.42 -13.62
N ALA A 96 27.89 11.25 -12.91
CA ALA A 96 28.18 12.67 -12.74
C ALA A 96 29.49 12.91 -11.99
N ALA A 97 29.80 12.08 -10.98
CA ALA A 97 31.08 12.14 -10.27
C ALA A 97 32.27 11.70 -11.13
N GLU A 98 32.08 10.72 -12.04
CA GLU A 98 33.13 10.31 -12.98
C GLU A 98 33.37 11.32 -14.11
N SER A 99 32.33 12.04 -14.51
CA SER A 99 32.36 13.00 -15.63
C SER A 99 32.81 14.41 -15.22
N ALA A 100 32.77 14.72 -13.92
CA ALA A 100 33.21 16.01 -13.42
C ALA A 100 34.75 16.10 -13.37
N PRO A 101 35.35 17.24 -13.78
CA PRO A 101 36.77 17.46 -13.61
C PRO A 101 37.11 17.48 -12.11
N LYS A 102 38.06 16.64 -11.72
CA LYS A 102 38.59 16.52 -10.34
C LYS A 102 38.82 17.92 -9.75
N PRO A 103 38.15 18.31 -8.65
CA PRO A 103 38.40 19.60 -8.01
C PRO A 103 39.89 19.73 -7.70
N ALA A 104 40.49 20.84 -8.14
CA ALA A 104 41.88 21.16 -7.89
C ALA A 104 42.17 21.02 -6.39
N ALA A 105 43.20 20.24 -6.06
CA ALA A 105 43.68 20.08 -4.71
C ALA A 105 43.97 21.46 -4.12
N ALA A 106 43.16 21.88 -3.14
CA ALA A 106 43.52 22.98 -2.28
C ALA A 106 44.79 22.56 -1.52
N GLU A 107 45.84 23.38 -1.66
CA GLU A 107 47.13 23.19 -1.03
C GLU A 107 46.99 22.96 0.50
N PRO A 108 47.69 21.96 1.07
CA PRO A 108 47.68 21.76 2.51
C PRO A 108 48.48 22.89 3.17
N LYS A 109 47.80 23.71 3.98
CA LYS A 109 48.45 24.61 4.93
C LYS A 109 48.94 23.76 6.13
N PRO A 110 50.18 23.95 6.60
CA PRO A 110 50.92 22.92 7.34
C PRO A 110 50.37 22.65 8.74
N GLU A 111 50.22 21.37 9.07
CA GLU A 111 50.12 20.89 10.45
C GLU A 111 51.47 21.10 11.18
N PRO A 112 51.45 21.43 12.49
CA PRO A 112 52.66 21.41 13.32
C PRO A 112 53.15 19.97 13.54
N HIS A 113 54.47 19.81 13.46
CA HIS A 113 55.21 18.55 13.61
C HIS A 113 54.91 17.79 14.93
N PRO A 114 55.08 16.45 14.92
CA PRO A 114 54.98 15.59 16.09
C PRO A 114 56.29 15.55 16.89
N GLU A 115 56.19 15.44 18.22
CA GLU A 115 57.29 15.01 19.10
C GLU A 115 57.25 13.47 19.30
N PRO A 116 58.41 12.80 19.38
CA PRO A 116 58.52 11.34 19.44
C PRO A 116 58.71 10.80 20.87
N GLN A 117 58.04 9.69 21.20
CA GLN A 117 58.38 8.66 22.21
C GLN A 117 57.13 7.76 22.43
N ALA A 118 57.16 6.44 22.63
CA ALA A 118 58.21 5.47 22.85
C ALA A 118 57.70 4.06 22.47
N GLU A 119 58.62 3.17 22.13
CA GLU A 119 58.43 1.73 21.90
C GLU A 119 57.91 0.99 23.14
N ARG A 120 56.96 0.03 22.98
CA ARG A 120 57.01 -1.38 23.44
C ARG A 120 55.62 -2.10 23.43
N PRO A 121 55.55 -3.45 23.46
CA PRO A 121 55.14 -4.25 22.31
C PRO A 121 53.76 -4.94 22.45
N GLU A 122 53.27 -5.44 21.32
CA GLU A 122 52.15 -6.38 21.21
C GLU A 122 52.41 -7.71 21.94
N PRO A 123 51.34 -8.42 22.36
CA PRO A 123 51.35 -9.87 22.40
C PRO A 123 50.41 -10.46 21.35
N ARG A 124 51.00 -11.31 20.52
CA ARG A 124 50.37 -12.28 19.63
C ARG A 124 50.13 -13.59 20.38
N ASN A 125 48.90 -14.10 20.35
CA ASN A 125 48.46 -15.52 20.34
C ASN A 125 46.99 -15.56 20.79
N GLU A 126 46.09 -16.43 20.31
CA GLU A 126 46.25 -17.79 19.81
C GLU A 126 44.97 -18.16 19.03
N ARG A 127 45.13 -18.80 17.86
CA ARG A 127 44.06 -19.54 17.19
C ARG A 127 43.76 -20.80 18.00
N LYS A 128 42.49 -21.11 18.21
CA LYS A 128 42.05 -22.45 18.63
C LYS A 128 40.91 -22.91 17.72
N GLU A 129 41.25 -23.89 16.89
CA GLU A 129 40.31 -24.76 16.18
C GLU A 129 39.70 -25.78 17.14
N HIS A 130 38.39 -25.93 17.03
CA HIS A 130 37.54 -27.12 17.25
C HIS A 130 36.13 -26.63 16.87
N ALA A 131 35.22 -27.35 16.24
CA ALA A 131 35.11 -28.68 15.65
C ALA A 131 33.62 -28.73 15.24
N GLU A 132 33.31 -29.09 14.00
CA GLU A 132 31.90 -29.24 13.56
C GLU A 132 31.21 -30.39 14.31
N PRO A 133 29.90 -30.24 14.59
CA PRO A 133 29.02 -31.38 14.40
C PRO A 133 27.83 -31.05 13.49
N GLU A 134 27.37 -32.13 12.86
CA GLU A 134 26.52 -32.21 11.69
C GLU A 134 25.04 -31.79 11.91
N LYS A 135 24.53 -31.11 10.87
CA LYS A 135 23.23 -31.28 10.20
C LYS A 135 22.01 -31.70 11.06
N LYS A 136 21.16 -30.71 11.38
CA LYS A 136 19.71 -30.91 11.57
C LYS A 136 18.97 -30.03 10.57
N VAL A 137 18.13 -30.64 9.74
CA VAL A 137 17.26 -29.96 8.78
C VAL A 137 16.14 -29.28 9.58
N GLU A 138 16.14 -27.95 9.60
CA GLU A 138 15.14 -27.11 10.28
C GLU A 138 14.29 -26.38 9.24
N ALA A 139 13.00 -26.21 9.55
CA ALA A 139 11.96 -25.66 8.68
C ALA A 139 12.30 -24.25 8.15
N PRO A 140 11.65 -23.78 7.06
CA PRO A 140 11.97 -22.48 6.45
C PRO A 140 11.78 -21.35 7.47
N GLN A 141 12.86 -20.70 7.86
CA GLN A 141 12.82 -19.56 8.77
C GLN A 141 12.11 -18.36 8.10
N PRO A 142 11.30 -17.59 8.85
CA PRO A 142 10.71 -16.36 8.34
C PRO A 142 11.81 -15.33 8.03
N ARG A 143 11.68 -14.66 6.89
CA ARG A 143 12.65 -13.68 6.39
C ARG A 143 12.87 -12.56 7.43
N ARG A 144 14.14 -12.42 7.83
CA ARG A 144 14.63 -11.54 8.89
C ARG A 144 14.67 -10.10 8.37
N GLY A 145 13.65 -9.29 8.70
CA GLY A 145 13.58 -7.90 8.21
C GLY A 145 12.72 -6.88 8.97
N VAL A 146 11.86 -7.27 9.92
CA VAL A 146 11.08 -6.31 10.72
C VAL A 146 11.19 -6.69 12.20
N LYS A 147 11.94 -5.91 12.99
CA LYS A 147 12.19 -6.22 14.41
C LYS A 147 11.06 -5.81 15.37
N HIS A 148 9.98 -5.23 14.89
CA HIS A 148 8.74 -5.11 15.68
C HIS A 148 7.57 -4.82 14.74
N ARG A 149 6.76 -5.83 14.43
CA ARG A 149 5.41 -5.61 13.91
C ARG A 149 4.54 -5.36 15.14
N PRO A 150 3.89 -4.19 15.29
CA PRO A 150 2.94 -3.97 16.38
C PRO A 150 1.92 -5.10 16.36
N GLN A 151 1.83 -5.83 17.46
CA GLN A 151 0.72 -6.75 17.69
C GLN A 151 -0.25 -5.98 18.59
N PRO A 152 -1.52 -5.84 18.20
CA PRO A 152 -2.50 -5.17 19.04
C PRO A 152 -2.50 -5.82 20.43
N LYS A 153 -2.26 -5.04 21.48
CA LYS A 153 -2.14 -5.55 22.86
C LYS A 153 -3.38 -6.31 23.35
N HIS A 154 -4.53 -6.14 22.70
CA HIS A 154 -5.80 -6.72 23.11
C HIS A 154 -6.05 -8.15 22.63
N GLY A 155 -5.17 -8.77 21.84
CA GLY A 155 -5.27 -10.20 21.49
C GLY A 155 -6.57 -10.59 20.78
N ARG A 156 -7.35 -9.62 20.32
CA ARG A 156 -8.62 -9.79 19.63
C ARG A 156 -8.60 -8.83 18.45
N GLU A 157 -8.24 -9.35 17.28
CA GLU A 157 -8.64 -8.68 16.04
C GLU A 157 -10.17 -8.88 15.94
N PRO A 158 -10.99 -7.82 15.85
CA PRO A 158 -12.45 -7.93 15.86
C PRO A 158 -12.97 -8.90 14.80
N ILE A 159 -12.32 -8.87 13.64
CA ILE A 159 -12.51 -9.82 12.55
C ILE A 159 -11.13 -10.22 12.00
N PRO A 160 -10.83 -11.51 11.81
CA PRO A 160 -9.64 -11.89 11.08
C PRO A 160 -9.79 -11.43 9.62
N VAL A 161 -8.74 -10.84 9.06
CA VAL A 161 -8.67 -10.50 7.62
C VAL A 161 -7.81 -11.51 6.86
N PRO A 162 -8.22 -11.94 5.65
CA PRO A 162 -7.47 -12.88 4.84
C PRO A 162 -6.20 -12.24 4.29
N ALA A 163 -5.19 -13.06 4.02
CA ALA A 163 -4.03 -12.67 3.25
C ALA A 163 -4.43 -12.51 1.77
N GLY A 164 -3.75 -11.61 1.07
CA GLY A 164 -4.04 -11.32 -0.33
C GLY A 164 -2.79 -10.83 -1.06
N GLN A 165 -3.00 -10.23 -2.22
CA GLN A 165 -1.91 -9.64 -2.98
C GLN A 165 -1.42 -8.37 -2.27
N ILE A 166 -0.24 -8.44 -1.66
CA ILE A 166 0.31 -7.28 -0.96
C ILE A 166 0.78 -6.25 -1.99
N LEU A 167 0.10 -5.10 -2.01
CA LEU A 167 0.53 -3.93 -2.79
C LEU A 167 1.57 -3.14 -2.00
N TYR A 168 1.30 -2.93 -0.72
CA TYR A 168 2.22 -2.29 0.21
C TYR A 168 2.25 -3.06 1.54
N ASP A 169 3.44 -3.38 2.04
CA ASP A 169 3.66 -4.09 3.31
C ASP A 169 4.30 -3.14 4.32
N SER A 170 3.70 -3.03 5.50
CA SER A 170 4.29 -2.42 6.69
C SER A 170 4.83 -1.00 6.44
N LEU A 171 4.06 -0.17 5.72
CA LEU A 171 4.39 1.24 5.50
C LEU A 171 4.28 2.00 6.81
N LYS A 172 5.38 2.55 7.30
CA LYS A 172 5.35 3.43 8.48
C LYS A 172 4.49 4.65 8.20
N THR A 173 3.47 4.87 9.01
CA THR A 173 2.51 5.97 8.84
C THR A 173 3.17 7.34 8.83
N SER A 174 4.27 7.53 9.56
CA SER A 174 5.03 8.79 9.59
C SER A 174 5.60 9.23 8.23
N PHE A 175 5.63 8.34 7.22
CA PHE A 175 6.09 8.65 5.86
C PHE A 175 4.97 8.53 4.81
N VAL A 176 3.73 8.31 5.25
CA VAL A 176 2.58 8.12 4.36
C VAL A 176 1.78 9.41 4.29
N ASP A 177 1.68 9.99 3.09
CA ASP A 177 0.66 10.98 2.77
C ASP A 177 -0.68 10.25 2.58
N PHE A 178 -1.41 10.11 3.69
CA PHE A 178 -2.66 9.37 3.73
C PHE A 178 -3.74 9.91 2.78
N PRO A 179 -4.00 11.23 2.70
CA PRO A 179 -4.86 11.79 1.68
C PRO A 179 -4.48 11.36 0.26
N ARG A 180 -3.20 11.47 -0.09
CA ARG A 180 -2.73 11.12 -1.44
C ARG A 180 -2.83 9.63 -1.72
N LEU A 181 -2.60 8.78 -0.72
CA LEU A 181 -2.81 7.34 -0.82
C LEU A 181 -4.26 7.03 -1.17
N LEU A 182 -5.22 7.59 -0.41
CA LEU A 182 -6.65 7.35 -0.63
C LEU A 182 -7.11 7.78 -2.02
N THR A 183 -6.77 9.00 -2.44
CA THR A 183 -7.09 9.49 -3.80
C THR A 183 -6.45 8.63 -4.89
N THR A 184 -5.29 8.02 -4.63
CA THR A 184 -4.66 7.12 -5.60
C THR A 184 -5.42 5.80 -5.69
N LEU A 185 -5.82 5.21 -4.55
CA LEU A 185 -6.62 3.99 -4.52
C LEU A 185 -8.00 4.18 -5.16
N GLU A 186 -8.63 5.33 -4.94
CA GLU A 186 -9.89 5.72 -5.58
C GLU A 186 -9.75 5.82 -7.10
N ARG A 187 -8.75 6.58 -7.59
CA ARG A 187 -8.52 6.79 -9.03
C ARG A 187 -8.14 5.50 -9.75
N GLU A 188 -7.39 4.62 -9.11
CA GLU A 188 -6.95 3.35 -9.70
C GLU A 188 -8.01 2.25 -9.63
N GLY A 189 -9.20 2.52 -9.06
CA GLY A 189 -10.27 1.53 -8.96
C GLY A 189 -9.89 0.37 -8.04
N TYR A 190 -9.16 0.66 -6.96
CA TYR A 190 -8.60 -0.37 -6.09
C TYR A 190 -9.68 -1.25 -5.43
N THR A 191 -9.43 -2.56 -5.37
CA THR A 191 -10.27 -3.53 -4.66
C THR A 191 -9.42 -4.31 -3.67
N GLY A 192 -9.76 -4.22 -2.39
CA GLY A 192 -8.89 -4.72 -1.33
C GLY A 192 -9.19 -4.05 0.01
N TYR A 193 -8.25 -4.12 0.93
CA TYR A 193 -8.33 -3.38 2.19
C TYR A 193 -7.03 -2.65 2.50
N VAL A 194 -7.16 -1.60 3.31
CA VAL A 194 -6.05 -0.90 3.95
C VAL A 194 -6.13 -1.16 5.45
N ARG A 195 -5.09 -1.75 6.03
CA ARG A 195 -5.04 -2.07 7.45
C ARG A 195 -4.02 -1.21 8.16
N LEU A 196 -4.43 -0.57 9.25
CA LEU A 196 -3.57 0.13 10.19
C LEU A 196 -3.31 -0.75 11.41
N LEU A 197 -2.05 -0.91 11.78
CA LEU A 197 -1.63 -1.57 13.00
C LEU A 197 -0.80 -0.60 13.84
N THR A 198 -1.29 -0.26 15.03
CA THR A 198 -0.55 0.50 16.04
C THR A 198 -0.31 -0.38 17.27
N ASP A 199 0.38 0.14 18.28
CA ASP A 199 0.58 -0.61 19.54
C ASP A 199 -0.72 -0.75 20.35
N ASP A 200 -1.66 0.17 20.16
CA ASP A 200 -2.87 0.31 20.98
C ASP A 200 -4.17 0.30 20.15
N ALA A 201 -4.09 0.24 18.83
CA ALA A 201 -5.24 0.24 17.95
C ALA A 201 -5.02 -0.58 16.66
N SER A 202 -6.12 -0.99 16.06
CA SER A 202 -6.18 -1.62 14.74
C SER A 202 -7.28 -0.97 13.92
N GLY A 203 -6.96 -0.57 12.70
CA GLY A 203 -7.90 0.00 11.75
C GLY A 203 -7.99 -0.83 10.47
N LEU A 204 -9.14 -0.85 9.82
CA LEU A 204 -9.37 -1.53 8.54
C LEU A 204 -10.32 -0.72 7.66
N ILE A 205 -9.89 -0.36 6.45
CA ILE A 205 -10.74 0.27 5.44
C ILE A 205 -10.93 -0.70 4.29
N LEU A 206 -12.18 -0.95 3.91
CA LEU A 206 -12.54 -1.82 2.79
C LEU A 206 -12.75 -0.98 1.53
N PHE A 207 -12.14 -1.38 0.42
CA PHE A 207 -12.24 -0.73 -0.88
C PHE A 207 -12.79 -1.69 -1.93
N ARG A 208 -13.72 -1.20 -2.76
CA ARG A 208 -14.22 -1.90 -3.95
C ARG A 208 -14.25 -0.94 -5.13
N GLU A 209 -13.52 -1.28 -6.19
CA GLU A 209 -13.47 -0.50 -7.42
C GLU A 209 -13.19 0.99 -7.15
N GLY A 210 -12.29 1.27 -6.21
CA GLY A 210 -11.91 2.61 -5.78
C GLY A 210 -12.85 3.23 -4.75
N SER A 211 -14.05 2.70 -4.54
CA SER A 211 -14.97 3.20 -3.51
C SER A 211 -14.64 2.63 -2.14
N ALA A 212 -14.48 3.49 -1.12
CA ALA A 212 -14.35 3.06 0.27
C ALA A 212 -15.73 2.62 0.80
N LEU A 213 -15.90 1.32 1.09
CA LEU A 213 -17.18 0.76 1.52
C LEU A 213 -17.45 0.97 3.00
N GLU A 214 -16.45 0.69 3.84
CA GLU A 214 -16.56 0.77 5.29
C GLU A 214 -15.18 0.94 5.93
N CYS A 215 -15.15 1.55 7.11
CA CYS A 215 -13.98 1.67 7.96
C CYS A 215 -14.30 1.12 9.34
N LEU A 216 -13.39 0.30 9.86
CA LEU A 216 -13.41 -0.27 11.20
C LEU A 216 -12.22 0.28 11.96
N TYR A 217 -12.43 0.67 13.21
CA TYR A 217 -11.36 1.10 14.09
C TYR A 217 -11.61 0.57 15.49
N ASP A 218 -10.66 -0.18 16.01
CA ASP A 218 -10.66 -0.74 17.36
C ASP A 218 -9.46 -0.16 18.12
N GLY A 219 -9.73 0.70 19.10
CA GLY A 219 -8.71 1.42 19.85
C GLY A 219 -8.73 1.11 21.34
N ALA A 220 -7.59 1.23 22.02
CA ALA A 220 -7.41 0.89 23.44
C ALA A 220 -8.19 1.76 24.43
N ALA A 221 -8.82 2.85 24.00
CA ALA A 221 -9.52 3.78 24.89
C ALA A 221 -10.70 3.11 25.62
N ASP A 222 -11.35 2.13 25.00
CA ASP A 222 -12.36 1.26 25.61
C ASP A 222 -12.27 -0.15 25.01
N ALA A 223 -11.83 -1.14 25.81
CA ALA A 223 -11.75 -2.52 25.35
C ALA A 223 -13.14 -3.03 24.90
N GLY A 224 -13.35 -3.13 23.59
CA GLY A 224 -14.61 -3.54 22.97
C GLY A 224 -15.41 -2.43 22.28
N SER A 225 -14.91 -1.19 22.22
CA SER A 225 -15.55 -0.11 21.44
C SER A 225 -15.10 -0.14 19.98
N LEU A 226 -15.52 -1.16 19.24
CA LEU A 226 -15.35 -1.15 17.79
C LEU A 226 -16.17 0.01 17.21
N VAL A 227 -15.50 0.95 16.56
CA VAL A 227 -16.13 2.07 15.85
C VAL A 227 -16.20 1.72 14.36
N LEU A 228 -17.31 2.09 13.72
CA LEU A 228 -17.54 1.93 12.28
C LEU A 228 -17.75 3.28 11.58
N GLY A 229 -17.66 3.30 10.26
CA GLY A 229 -18.03 4.42 9.42
C GLY A 229 -17.11 5.62 9.52
N LYS A 230 -17.68 6.82 9.34
CA LYS A 230 -16.95 8.09 9.31
C LYS A 230 -16.15 8.34 10.60
N SER A 231 -16.70 7.99 11.76
CA SER A 231 -16.00 8.14 13.04
C SER A 231 -14.75 7.25 13.12
N ALA A 232 -14.85 6.01 12.63
CA ALA A 232 -13.71 5.10 12.54
C ALA A 232 -12.64 5.66 11.59
N LEU A 233 -13.06 6.20 10.45
CA LEU A 233 -12.16 6.81 9.47
C LEU A 233 -11.44 8.04 10.02
N GLN A 234 -12.11 8.84 10.86
CA GLN A 234 -11.48 9.97 11.55
C GLN A 234 -10.38 9.49 12.50
N HIS A 235 -10.66 8.49 13.36
CA HIS A 235 -9.67 7.93 14.26
C HIS A 235 -8.49 7.28 13.51
N PHE A 236 -8.79 6.56 12.44
CA PHE A 236 -7.78 6.00 11.54
C PHE A 236 -6.87 7.10 10.98
N ASN A 237 -7.45 8.18 10.45
CA ASN A 237 -6.69 9.30 9.90
C ASN A 237 -5.83 9.97 10.98
N ASP A 238 -6.39 10.22 12.17
CA ASP A 238 -5.67 10.87 13.27
C ASP A 238 -4.40 10.07 13.66
N ASP A 239 -4.47 8.74 13.73
CA ASP A 239 -3.30 7.89 14.00
C ASP A 239 -2.27 7.90 12.87
N VAL A 240 -2.73 7.85 11.62
CA VAL A 240 -1.81 7.90 10.47
C VAL A 240 -1.10 9.26 10.40
N THR A 241 -1.83 10.35 10.60
CA THR A 241 -1.30 11.72 10.61
C THR A 241 -0.37 11.98 11.79
N ALA A 242 -0.64 11.35 12.95
CA ALA A 242 0.28 11.34 14.08
C ALA A 242 1.57 10.53 13.81
N GLY A 243 1.60 9.74 12.72
CA GLY A 243 2.72 8.89 12.37
C GLY A 243 2.84 7.66 13.27
N HIS A 244 1.72 7.20 13.83
CA HIS A 244 1.66 6.06 14.73
C HIS A 244 1.34 4.78 13.95
N GLY A 245 2.17 3.75 14.10
CA GLY A 245 1.93 2.43 13.52
C GLY A 245 2.40 2.22 12.08
N VAL A 246 1.84 1.19 11.46
CA VAL A 246 2.16 0.76 10.10
C VAL A 246 0.89 0.46 9.30
N LEU A 247 0.94 0.70 7.99
CA LEU A 247 -0.12 0.43 7.05
C LEU A 247 0.24 -0.73 6.13
N ASP A 248 -0.71 -1.65 5.96
CA ASP A 248 -0.68 -2.68 4.93
C ASP A 248 -1.78 -2.38 3.92
N VAL A 249 -1.47 -2.49 2.63
CA VAL A 249 -2.45 -2.37 1.54
C VAL A 249 -2.47 -3.69 0.79
N VAL A 250 -3.59 -4.40 0.90
CA VAL A 250 -3.73 -5.78 0.43
C VAL A 250 -4.90 -5.92 -0.51
N GLY A 251 -4.62 -6.40 -1.72
CA GLY A 251 -5.61 -6.63 -2.77
C GLY A 251 -6.32 -7.96 -2.58
N LEU A 252 -7.63 -7.96 -2.80
CA LEU A 252 -8.51 -9.13 -2.71
C LEU A 252 -9.46 -9.18 -3.91
N SER A 253 -10.12 -10.32 -4.12
CA SER A 253 -11.19 -10.39 -5.11
C SER A 253 -12.42 -9.60 -4.64
N PRO A 254 -13.26 -9.09 -5.55
CA PRO A 254 -14.49 -8.38 -5.20
C PRO A 254 -15.41 -9.20 -4.29
N GLU A 255 -15.54 -10.51 -4.53
CA GLU A 255 -16.41 -11.40 -3.75
C GLU A 255 -15.94 -11.51 -2.30
N LEU A 256 -14.62 -11.48 -2.06
CA LEU A 256 -14.06 -11.50 -0.71
C LEU A 256 -14.27 -10.16 0.00
N ILE A 257 -14.16 -9.04 -0.72
CA ILE A 257 -14.46 -7.72 -0.17
C ILE A 257 -15.94 -7.61 0.21
N ASP A 258 -16.83 -8.13 -0.63
CA ASP A 258 -18.25 -8.19 -0.32
C ASP A 258 -18.50 -9.03 0.93
N GLY A 259 -17.92 -10.23 0.99
CA GLY A 259 -18.03 -11.08 2.17
C GLY A 259 -17.52 -10.44 3.46
N LEU A 260 -16.38 -9.74 3.40
CA LEU A 260 -15.80 -9.01 4.53
C LEU A 260 -16.68 -7.83 4.92
N TYR A 261 -17.17 -7.08 3.95
CA TYR A 261 -18.09 -5.97 4.19
C TYR A 261 -19.36 -6.46 4.89
N GLU A 262 -20.01 -7.50 4.38
CA GLU A 262 -21.21 -8.07 5.01
C GLU A 262 -20.91 -8.67 6.40
N LEU A 263 -19.71 -9.21 6.60
CA LEU A 263 -19.29 -9.67 7.93
C LEU A 263 -19.29 -8.53 8.95
N THR A 264 -19.01 -7.31 8.52
CA THR A 264 -18.89 -6.13 9.39
C THR A 264 -20.23 -5.44 9.65
N VAL A 265 -21.03 -5.18 8.60
CA VAL A 265 -22.22 -4.32 8.72
C VAL A 265 -23.52 -5.11 8.86
N SER A 266 -23.57 -6.36 8.41
CA SER A 266 -24.83 -7.05 8.19
C SER A 266 -25.35 -7.72 9.45
N ARG A 267 -26.68 -7.78 9.55
CA ARG A 267 -27.35 -8.43 10.66
C ARG A 267 -27.20 -9.96 10.54
N PRO A 268 -26.90 -10.65 11.65
CA PRO A 268 -26.85 -12.10 11.62
C PRO A 268 -28.23 -12.67 11.30
N MET A 269 -28.28 -13.53 10.29
CA MET A 269 -29.46 -14.33 9.92
C MET A 269 -29.62 -15.50 10.90
N TYR A 270 -28.50 -16.12 11.24
CA TYR A 270 -28.41 -17.16 12.27
C TYR A 270 -27.29 -16.80 13.23
N THR A 271 -27.54 -16.86 14.52
CA THR A 271 -26.55 -16.61 15.56
C THR A 271 -26.70 -17.66 16.65
N GLU A 272 -25.71 -17.72 17.53
CA GLU A 272 -25.66 -18.64 18.67
C GLU A 272 -25.82 -20.13 18.30
N LEU A 273 -25.37 -20.51 17.10
CA LEU A 273 -25.42 -21.89 16.64
C LEU A 273 -24.18 -22.66 17.12
N TYR A 274 -24.34 -23.51 18.14
CA TYR A 274 -23.22 -24.32 18.66
C TYR A 274 -22.89 -25.50 17.73
N ALA A 275 -21.60 -25.70 17.45
CA ALA A 275 -21.10 -26.74 16.56
C ALA A 275 -21.55 -28.15 16.98
N GLY A 276 -21.65 -28.42 18.28
CA GLY A 276 -22.13 -29.73 18.76
C GLY A 276 -23.57 -30.07 18.36
N TRP A 277 -24.38 -29.09 17.92
CA TRP A 277 -25.79 -29.25 17.56
C TRP A 277 -26.06 -29.08 16.07
N VAL A 278 -25.04 -28.71 15.29
CA VAL A 278 -25.18 -28.33 13.87
C VAL A 278 -24.41 -29.28 12.98
N ASP A 279 -25.09 -29.87 11.99
CA ASP A 279 -24.42 -30.52 10.87
C ASP A 279 -23.94 -29.44 9.88
N MET A 280 -22.63 -29.15 9.92
CA MET A 280 -22.02 -28.12 9.08
C MET A 280 -22.14 -28.41 7.58
N LYS A 281 -22.11 -29.68 7.18
CA LYS A 281 -22.24 -30.05 5.77
C LYS A 281 -23.67 -29.79 5.29
N ALA A 282 -24.67 -30.16 6.10
CA ALA A 282 -26.06 -29.86 5.81
C ALA A 282 -26.33 -28.36 5.79
N LEU A 283 -25.75 -27.59 6.73
CA LEU A 283 -25.86 -26.13 6.76
C LEU A 283 -25.29 -25.49 5.49
N LEU A 284 -24.06 -25.83 5.09
CA LEU A 284 -23.44 -25.26 3.89
C LEU A 284 -24.22 -25.62 2.62
N ASN A 285 -24.72 -26.86 2.50
CA ASN A 285 -25.60 -27.25 1.39
C ASN A 285 -26.89 -26.43 1.38
N PHE A 286 -27.51 -26.22 2.54
CA PHE A 286 -28.71 -25.39 2.66
C PHE A 286 -28.46 -23.93 2.24
N LEU A 287 -27.32 -23.35 2.62
CA LEU A 287 -26.93 -21.99 2.21
C LEU A 287 -26.66 -21.91 0.70
N SER A 288 -26.03 -22.95 0.14
CA SER A 288 -25.79 -23.10 -1.30
C SER A 288 -27.11 -23.19 -2.09
N ASP A 289 -28.04 -24.05 -1.68
CA ASP A 289 -29.33 -24.23 -2.35
C ASP A 289 -30.18 -22.95 -2.35
N ARG A 290 -30.05 -22.12 -1.31
CA ARG A 290 -30.71 -20.81 -1.23
C ARG A 290 -29.95 -19.69 -1.95
N LYS A 291 -28.80 -20.00 -2.55
CA LYS A 291 -27.93 -19.03 -3.23
C LYS A 291 -27.54 -17.85 -2.35
N LEU A 292 -27.24 -18.13 -1.08
CA LEU A 292 -26.91 -17.07 -0.12
C LEU A 292 -25.56 -16.43 -0.47
N SER A 293 -25.55 -15.10 -0.56
CA SER A 293 -24.32 -14.30 -0.50
C SER A 293 -24.14 -13.81 0.94
N GLY A 294 -22.93 -13.89 1.49
CA GLY A 294 -22.66 -13.48 2.86
C GLY A 294 -21.48 -14.22 3.48
N SER A 295 -21.49 -14.38 4.80
CA SER A 295 -20.39 -15.01 5.52
C SER A 295 -20.87 -15.93 6.64
N VAL A 296 -20.11 -17.00 6.88
CA VAL A 296 -20.23 -17.88 8.03
C VAL A 296 -18.98 -17.70 8.88
N MET A 297 -19.16 -17.25 10.12
CA MET A 297 -18.10 -17.10 11.10
C MET A 297 -18.19 -18.21 12.14
N ILE A 298 -17.05 -18.82 12.47
CA ILE A 298 -16.94 -19.90 13.45
C ILE A 298 -15.96 -19.42 14.53
N ARG A 299 -16.40 -19.24 15.77
CA ARG A 299 -15.54 -18.83 16.90
C ARG A 299 -15.38 -20.00 17.86
N SER A 300 -14.14 -20.41 18.09
CA SER A 300 -13.79 -21.50 19.01
C SER A 300 -12.71 -21.06 19.99
N GLY A 301 -12.36 -21.90 20.96
CA GLY A 301 -11.19 -21.66 21.81
C GLY A 301 -9.85 -21.65 21.04
N ALA A 302 -9.78 -22.33 19.89
CA ALA A 302 -8.59 -22.40 19.05
C ALA A 302 -8.44 -21.19 18.11
N GLY A 303 -9.50 -20.42 17.89
CA GLY A 303 -9.48 -19.24 17.02
C GLY A 303 -10.80 -19.02 16.27
N THR A 304 -10.75 -18.12 15.30
CA THR A 304 -11.90 -17.73 14.47
C THR A 304 -11.69 -18.18 13.03
N GLY A 305 -12.66 -18.89 12.46
CA GLY A 305 -12.76 -19.25 11.05
C GLY A 305 -13.80 -18.39 10.35
N VAL A 306 -13.56 -18.08 9.09
CA VAL A 306 -14.49 -17.34 8.24
C VAL A 306 -14.62 -18.06 6.90
N ILE A 307 -15.86 -18.21 6.44
CA ILE A 307 -16.22 -18.78 5.14
C ILE A 307 -17.07 -17.72 4.44
N ILE A 308 -16.67 -17.29 3.25
CA ILE A 308 -17.39 -16.31 2.44
C ILE A 308 -18.12 -17.02 1.32
N LEU A 309 -19.41 -16.73 1.19
CA LEU A 309 -20.29 -17.27 0.17
C LEU A 309 -20.73 -16.17 -0.79
N ALA A 310 -20.74 -16.46 -2.09
CA ALA A 310 -21.23 -15.59 -3.14
C ALA A 310 -22.24 -16.36 -4.00
N GLY A 311 -23.52 -16.00 -3.93
CA GLY A 311 -24.57 -16.67 -4.69
C GLY A 311 -24.75 -18.16 -4.34
N GLY A 312 -24.38 -18.56 -3.11
CA GLY A 312 -24.38 -19.94 -2.63
C GLY A 312 -23.07 -20.69 -2.84
N GLU A 313 -22.16 -20.16 -3.67
CA GLU A 313 -20.85 -20.77 -3.93
C GLU A 313 -19.80 -20.27 -2.93
N LEU A 314 -18.78 -21.09 -2.68
CA LEU A 314 -17.67 -20.73 -1.83
C LEU A 314 -16.72 -19.77 -2.56
N ALA A 315 -16.66 -18.51 -2.12
CA ALA A 315 -15.71 -17.53 -2.65
C ALA A 315 -14.35 -17.63 -1.95
N GLY A 316 -14.32 -18.02 -0.68
CA GLY A 316 -13.08 -18.32 0.02
C GLY A 316 -13.29 -18.62 1.51
N ALA A 317 -12.34 -19.33 2.10
CA ALA A 317 -12.31 -19.61 3.53
C ALA A 317 -10.91 -19.41 4.11
N TYR A 318 -10.84 -18.94 5.36
CA TYR A 318 -9.60 -18.67 6.07
C TYR A 318 -9.82 -18.69 7.59
N THR A 319 -8.74 -18.66 8.37
CA THR A 319 -8.80 -18.62 9.84
C THR A 319 -7.89 -17.55 10.42
N SER A 320 -8.05 -17.24 11.71
CA SER A 320 -7.18 -16.32 12.43
C SER A 320 -5.73 -16.80 12.51
N GLU A 321 -5.52 -18.12 12.55
CA GLU A 321 -4.18 -18.74 12.56
C GLU A 321 -3.57 -18.84 11.15
N SER A 322 -4.41 -19.12 10.14
CA SER A 322 -4.02 -19.28 8.74
C SER A 322 -4.85 -18.35 7.88
N ARG A 323 -4.29 -17.19 7.55
CA ARG A 323 -4.97 -16.17 6.75
C ARG A 323 -4.97 -16.45 5.25
N ASP A 324 -4.25 -17.46 4.77
CA ASP A 324 -4.28 -17.84 3.35
C ASP A 324 -5.70 -18.23 2.91
N ILE A 325 -6.15 -17.64 1.79
CA ILE A 325 -7.47 -17.92 1.22
C ILE A 325 -7.45 -19.33 0.61
N SER A 326 -8.40 -20.17 1.03
CA SER A 326 -8.64 -21.48 0.44
C SER A 326 -9.96 -21.50 -0.30
N ASP A 327 -9.99 -22.25 -1.40
CA ASP A 327 -11.17 -22.68 -2.16
C ASP A 327 -11.95 -23.81 -1.44
N LYS A 328 -11.53 -24.22 -0.24
CA LYS A 328 -12.17 -25.24 0.57
C LYS A 328 -12.37 -24.75 2.00
N PRO A 329 -13.50 -25.10 2.63
CA PRO A 329 -13.80 -24.64 3.98
C PRO A 329 -13.14 -25.50 5.08
N ASP A 330 -12.38 -26.54 4.71
CA ASP A 330 -11.88 -27.59 5.61
C ASP A 330 -11.19 -27.05 6.86
N ARG A 331 -10.33 -26.02 6.73
CA ARG A 331 -9.62 -25.41 7.87
C ARG A 331 -10.55 -24.67 8.83
N ALA A 332 -11.55 -23.97 8.30
CA ALA A 332 -12.55 -23.28 9.11
C ALA A 332 -13.50 -24.29 9.78
N LEU A 333 -13.88 -25.35 9.06
CA LEU A 333 -14.72 -26.44 9.57
C LEU A 333 -14.04 -27.27 10.65
N ALA A 334 -12.72 -27.42 10.62
CA ALA A 334 -11.97 -28.09 11.68
C ALA A 334 -12.17 -27.42 13.06
N LEU A 335 -12.50 -26.13 13.11
CA LEU A 335 -12.82 -25.44 14.37
C LEU A 335 -14.13 -25.95 15.02
N CYS A 336 -14.99 -26.61 14.24
CA CYS A 336 -16.22 -27.24 14.76
C CYS A 336 -15.96 -28.56 15.49
N ASP A 337 -14.71 -29.06 15.51
CA ASP A 337 -14.32 -30.18 16.38
C ASP A 337 -14.45 -29.81 17.88
N ASP A 338 -14.40 -28.51 18.21
CA ASP A 338 -14.81 -27.98 19.50
C ASP A 338 -16.35 -27.90 19.54
N PRO A 339 -17.05 -28.72 20.35
CA PRO A 339 -18.51 -28.70 20.42
C PRO A 339 -19.08 -27.37 20.93
N ASN A 340 -18.26 -26.56 21.60
CA ASN A 340 -18.64 -25.22 22.06
C ASN A 340 -18.34 -24.12 21.04
N ALA A 341 -17.78 -24.47 19.86
CA ALA A 341 -17.56 -23.49 18.81
C ALA A 341 -18.90 -22.88 18.39
N MET A 342 -18.92 -21.55 18.32
CA MET A 342 -20.09 -20.77 18.00
C MET A 342 -20.08 -20.40 16.52
N ILE A 343 -21.17 -20.71 15.84
CA ILE A 343 -21.38 -20.41 14.43
C ILE A 343 -22.35 -19.23 14.31
N GLU A 344 -21.99 -18.28 13.47
CA GLU A 344 -22.83 -17.14 13.09
C GLU A 344 -22.87 -17.06 11.56
N VAL A 345 -24.06 -16.86 11.01
CA VAL A 345 -24.28 -16.70 9.57
C VAL A 345 -24.87 -15.33 9.33
N LYS A 346 -24.17 -14.53 8.53
CA LYS A 346 -24.63 -13.22 8.05
C LYS A 346 -24.95 -13.32 6.57
N SER A 347 -26.08 -12.77 6.18
CA SER A 347 -26.50 -12.66 4.78
C SER A 347 -26.24 -11.26 4.27
N ALA A 348 -25.95 -11.15 2.98
CA ALA A 348 -25.87 -9.87 2.32
C ALA A 348 -27.21 -9.14 2.40
N ASP A 349 -27.20 -7.87 2.79
CA ASP A 349 -28.42 -7.05 2.74
C ASP A 349 -28.78 -6.74 1.29
N ALA A 350 -30.07 -6.72 0.97
CA ALA A 350 -30.54 -6.46 -0.40
C ALA A 350 -30.30 -5.01 -0.87
N THR A 351 -29.97 -4.11 0.06
CA THR A 351 -29.67 -2.70 -0.21
C THR A 351 -28.19 -2.43 0.08
N PRO A 352 -27.39 -2.05 -0.92
CA PRO A 352 -26.01 -1.61 -0.69
C PRO A 352 -26.02 -0.36 0.21
N HIS A 353 -25.16 -0.29 1.22
CA HIS A 353 -24.99 0.96 1.95
C HIS A 353 -24.16 1.93 1.11
N PRO A 354 -24.41 3.26 1.21
CA PRO A 354 -23.61 4.23 0.49
C PRO A 354 -22.14 4.14 0.93
N PRO A 355 -21.19 4.31 0.00
CA PRO A 355 -19.77 4.34 0.33
C PRO A 355 -19.45 5.50 1.28
N LEU A 356 -18.33 5.39 1.99
CA LEU A 356 -17.83 6.45 2.85
C LEU A 356 -17.35 7.63 2.00
N ASP A 357 -17.74 8.83 2.41
CA ASP A 357 -17.21 10.07 1.87
C ASP A 357 -15.83 10.34 2.49
N VAL A 358 -14.79 9.85 1.81
CA VAL A 358 -13.41 9.93 2.27
C VAL A 358 -12.87 11.36 2.18
N GLU A 359 -13.26 12.12 1.16
CA GLU A 359 -12.82 13.51 0.94
C GLU A 359 -13.28 14.43 2.07
N GLU A 360 -14.51 14.26 2.58
CA GLU A 360 -15.03 15.05 3.71
C GLU A 360 -14.15 14.93 4.95
N VAL A 361 -13.77 13.70 5.31
CA VAL A 361 -13.03 13.39 6.54
C VAL A 361 -11.57 13.82 6.43
N VAL A 362 -10.95 13.59 5.28
CA VAL A 362 -9.54 13.89 5.04
C VAL A 362 -9.31 15.39 4.73
N GLY A 363 -10.25 16.03 4.03
CA GLY A 363 -10.20 17.45 3.68
C GLY A 363 -10.56 18.40 4.84
N GLY A 364 -11.36 17.94 5.80
CA GLY A 364 -11.83 18.74 6.94
C GLY A 364 -10.72 19.27 7.87
N GLN A 365 -9.57 18.60 7.95
CA GLN A 365 -8.42 19.06 8.75
C GLN A 365 -7.67 20.24 8.11
N ARG A 366 -7.67 20.37 6.77
CA ARG A 366 -7.02 21.49 6.08
C ARG A 366 -7.68 22.83 6.39
N ALA A 367 -8.98 22.82 6.70
CA ALA A 367 -9.73 23.99 7.15
C ALA A 367 -9.51 24.34 8.63
N ARG A 368 -9.11 23.37 9.48
CA ARG A 368 -8.85 23.58 10.92
C ARG A 368 -7.43 24.04 11.24
N GLN A 369 -6.48 23.91 10.31
CA GLN A 369 -5.08 24.35 10.46
C GLN A 369 -4.77 25.70 9.80
N ALA A 370 -5.75 26.41 9.25
CA ALA A 370 -5.55 27.81 8.88
C ALA A 370 -5.24 28.63 10.14
N PRO A 371 -4.21 29.49 10.16
CA PRO A 371 -3.98 30.38 11.29
C PRO A 371 -5.24 31.21 11.50
N ALA A 372 -5.78 31.16 12.72
CA ALA A 372 -6.91 31.97 13.13
C ALA A 372 -6.59 33.44 12.81
N SER A 373 -7.15 33.93 11.70
CA SER A 373 -7.18 35.35 11.44
C SER A 373 -7.97 35.96 12.58
N PHE A 374 -7.35 36.90 13.29
CA PHE A 374 -7.98 37.67 14.36
C PHE A 374 -9.25 38.36 13.83
N ALA A 375 -10.38 37.67 13.94
CA ALA A 375 -11.69 38.28 13.81
C ALA A 375 -12.02 38.92 15.16
N ALA A 376 -12.30 40.23 15.13
CA ALA A 376 -12.70 41.01 16.29
C ALA A 376 -13.87 40.36 17.04
N PRO A 377 -13.91 40.45 18.38
CA PRO A 377 -14.95 39.79 19.17
C PRO A 377 -16.33 40.39 18.86
N ALA A 378 -17.25 39.54 18.42
CA ALA A 378 -18.66 39.87 18.35
C ALA A 378 -19.23 40.03 19.77
N ALA A 379 -19.99 41.09 19.98
CA ALA A 379 -20.62 41.44 21.24
C ALA A 379 -21.60 40.36 21.71
N GLN A 380 -21.50 39.99 22.98
CA GLN A 380 -22.45 39.12 23.68
C GLN A 380 -23.79 39.86 23.87
N PRO A 381 -24.95 39.22 23.63
CA PRO A 381 -26.22 39.70 24.17
C PRO A 381 -26.32 39.39 25.67
N GLU A 382 -26.67 40.40 26.47
CA GLU A 382 -26.94 40.31 27.90
C GLU A 382 -28.15 39.40 28.22
N PRO A 383 -28.16 38.76 29.41
CA PRO A 383 -29.25 37.89 29.85
C PRO A 383 -30.39 38.69 30.50
N VAL A 384 -31.63 38.45 30.09
CA VAL A 384 -32.84 38.90 30.80
C VAL A 384 -33.38 37.80 31.71
N PRO A 385 -33.74 38.11 32.98
CA PRO A 385 -34.13 37.11 33.98
C PRO A 385 -35.62 36.72 33.93
N ALA A 386 -35.89 35.54 34.50
CA ALA A 386 -37.13 34.80 34.49
C ALA A 386 -38.31 35.45 35.24
N THR A 387 -39.52 35.24 34.72
CA THR A 387 -40.78 35.23 35.48
C THR A 387 -41.78 34.24 34.86
N ASN A 388 -42.22 33.27 35.67
CA ASN A 388 -43.49 32.54 35.55
C ASN A 388 -44.48 33.21 36.55
N PRO A 389 -45.83 32.98 36.56
CA PRO A 389 -46.55 31.78 36.10
C PRO A 389 -47.95 32.03 35.43
N THR A 390 -48.61 30.93 35.00
CA THR A 390 -50.03 30.53 35.27
C THR A 390 -50.74 29.91 34.05
N LEU A 391 -51.31 28.71 34.26
CA LEU A 391 -52.14 27.83 33.40
C LEU A 391 -53.54 28.45 33.10
N PRO A 392 -54.54 27.84 32.37
CA PRO A 392 -54.70 26.43 31.96
C PRO A 392 -55.43 26.14 30.60
N VAL A 393 -55.66 24.83 30.34
CA VAL A 393 -56.80 24.19 29.60
C VAL A 393 -56.55 23.64 28.17
N ILE A 394 -56.68 22.31 28.08
CA ILE A 394 -56.86 21.37 26.93
C ILE A 394 -58.34 21.45 26.42
N PRO A 395 -58.87 20.81 25.34
CA PRO A 395 -58.37 19.66 24.56
C PRO A 395 -58.76 19.61 23.04
N VAL A 396 -58.41 18.47 22.40
CA VAL A 396 -59.17 17.70 21.38
C VAL A 396 -58.46 17.44 20.03
N MET A 397 -58.55 16.16 19.65
CA MET A 397 -57.94 15.38 18.57
C MET A 397 -58.56 15.64 17.15
N PRO A 398 -58.50 14.71 16.18
CA PRO A 398 -57.51 14.62 15.10
C PRO A 398 -58.16 14.67 13.70
N GLN A 399 -57.44 14.91 12.59
CA GLN A 399 -57.91 14.44 11.27
C GLN A 399 -56.77 14.03 10.33
N GLU A 400 -56.97 12.83 9.77
CA GLU A 400 -56.22 12.10 8.74
C GLU A 400 -56.43 12.69 7.32
N PRO A 401 -55.72 12.19 6.28
CA PRO A 401 -55.40 12.88 5.03
C PRO A 401 -56.45 12.65 3.93
N PRO A 402 -56.22 13.19 2.71
CA PRO A 402 -56.75 12.56 1.51
C PRO A 402 -55.67 12.12 0.53
N THR A 403 -55.80 10.84 0.16
CA THR A 403 -55.32 10.18 -1.05
C THR A 403 -56.01 10.73 -2.31
N ALA A 404 -55.29 10.87 -3.42
CA ALA A 404 -55.86 10.85 -4.78
C ALA A 404 -54.74 10.36 -5.75
N GLN A 405 -54.78 9.12 -6.22
CA GLN A 405 -55.52 8.58 -7.38
C GLN A 405 -54.80 8.76 -8.73
N ILE A 406 -54.58 7.59 -9.34
CA ILE A 406 -54.05 7.28 -10.68
C ILE A 406 -55.06 7.72 -11.76
N PRO A 407 -54.62 7.95 -13.01
CA PRO A 407 -55.21 7.15 -14.09
C PRO A 407 -54.21 6.58 -15.10
N THR A 408 -54.56 5.36 -15.50
CA THR A 408 -54.06 4.50 -16.58
C THR A 408 -54.19 5.09 -17.97
N GLY A 409 -53.27 4.70 -18.88
CA GLY A 409 -53.44 4.82 -20.33
C GLY A 409 -52.57 3.81 -21.08
N SER A 410 -53.19 2.77 -21.61
CA SER A 410 -52.61 1.73 -22.48
C SER A 410 -52.24 2.25 -23.87
N PHE A 411 -51.22 1.69 -24.55
CA PHE A 411 -51.27 1.38 -26.00
C PHE A 411 -50.14 0.40 -26.41
N SER A 412 -50.46 -0.36 -27.45
CA SER A 412 -49.92 -1.66 -27.84
C SER A 412 -48.61 -1.66 -28.65
N GLY A 413 -47.85 -2.74 -28.47
CA GLY A 413 -47.22 -3.61 -29.48
C GLY A 413 -46.55 -3.03 -30.73
N PHE A 414 -45.23 -3.23 -30.83
CA PHE A 414 -44.53 -3.41 -32.09
C PHE A 414 -43.34 -4.38 -31.92
N THR A 415 -43.31 -5.43 -32.75
CA THR A 415 -42.20 -6.37 -32.92
C THR A 415 -41.54 -6.08 -34.27
N PRO A 416 -40.20 -6.13 -34.38
CA PRO A 416 -39.54 -6.39 -35.66
C PRO A 416 -38.87 -7.77 -35.68
N ALA A 417 -39.05 -8.47 -36.81
CA ALA A 417 -38.43 -9.74 -37.16
C ALA A 417 -36.96 -9.57 -37.63
N PRO A 418 -36.15 -10.65 -37.63
CA PRO A 418 -34.70 -10.60 -37.92
C PRO A 418 -34.38 -10.65 -39.42
N THR A 419 -33.30 -9.95 -39.81
CA THR A 419 -32.70 -9.99 -41.16
C THR A 419 -31.65 -11.11 -41.29
N PRO A 420 -31.45 -11.69 -42.49
CA PRO A 420 -30.56 -12.83 -42.69
C PRO A 420 -29.08 -12.43 -42.82
N VAL A 421 -28.22 -13.23 -42.18
CA VAL A 421 -26.74 -13.18 -42.28
C VAL A 421 -26.25 -13.85 -43.57
N ALA A 422 -25.41 -13.15 -44.33
CA ALA A 422 -24.61 -13.71 -45.43
C ALA A 422 -23.19 -14.05 -44.92
N PRO A 423 -22.54 -15.12 -45.42
CA PRO A 423 -21.23 -15.54 -44.94
C PRO A 423 -20.11 -14.73 -45.61
N THR A 424 -19.45 -13.86 -44.84
CA THR A 424 -18.27 -13.13 -45.32
C THR A 424 -17.03 -14.00 -45.19
N SER A 425 -16.44 -14.36 -46.32
CA SER A 425 -15.10 -14.94 -46.41
C SER A 425 -14.06 -13.88 -46.01
N PRO A 426 -12.94 -14.22 -45.33
CA PRO A 426 -11.93 -13.23 -44.96
C PRO A 426 -11.09 -12.83 -46.20
N PRO A 427 -10.79 -11.54 -46.41
CA PRO A 427 -9.85 -11.14 -47.44
C PRO A 427 -8.41 -11.39 -46.96
N ARG A 428 -7.64 -12.12 -47.77
CA ARG A 428 -6.17 -12.09 -47.71
C ARG A 428 -5.70 -10.80 -48.36
N SER A 429 -5.01 -9.95 -47.61
CA SER A 429 -4.36 -8.74 -48.12
C SER A 429 -2.85 -8.91 -47.97
N GLY A 430 -2.18 -9.26 -49.07
CA GLY A 430 -0.72 -9.19 -49.18
C GLY A 430 -0.29 -7.76 -49.48
N GLY A 431 0.32 -7.11 -48.50
CA GLY A 431 1.23 -5.98 -48.67
C GLY A 431 2.64 -6.40 -48.20
N PRO A 432 3.68 -5.56 -48.37
CA PRO A 432 4.99 -5.84 -47.78
C PRO A 432 4.77 -6.05 -46.27
N GLN A 433 4.91 -7.28 -45.82
CA GLN A 433 4.58 -7.66 -44.46
C GLN A 433 5.63 -6.98 -43.58
N LEU A 434 5.27 -5.85 -42.95
CA LEU A 434 6.09 -5.24 -41.91
C LEU A 434 6.46 -6.36 -40.95
N ASP A 435 7.76 -6.56 -40.73
CA ASP A 435 8.23 -7.50 -39.75
C ASP A 435 7.98 -6.90 -38.37
N TRP A 436 6.75 -7.07 -37.88
CA TRP A 436 6.30 -6.56 -36.59
C TRP A 436 7.17 -7.08 -35.45
N GLY A 437 7.79 -8.25 -35.60
CA GLY A 437 8.77 -8.76 -34.63
C GLY A 437 9.99 -7.86 -34.53
N SER A 438 10.52 -7.40 -35.68
CA SER A 438 11.64 -6.45 -35.71
C SER A 438 11.26 -5.08 -35.15
N VAL A 439 10.06 -4.58 -35.44
CA VAL A 439 9.55 -3.29 -34.94
C VAL A 439 9.36 -3.34 -33.42
N VAL A 440 8.74 -4.40 -32.88
CA VAL A 440 8.56 -4.57 -31.43
C VAL A 440 9.91 -4.71 -30.72
N ALA A 441 10.86 -5.47 -31.29
CA ALA A 441 12.19 -5.60 -30.70
C ALA A 441 12.94 -4.27 -30.62
N GLU A 442 12.80 -3.41 -31.64
CA GLU A 442 13.38 -2.06 -31.64
C GLU A 442 12.73 -1.15 -30.59
N LEU A 443 11.40 -1.16 -30.48
CA LEU A 443 10.69 -0.38 -29.46
C LEU A 443 11.03 -0.88 -28.04
N GLN A 444 11.18 -2.18 -27.84
CA GLN A 444 11.64 -2.76 -26.58
C GLN A 444 13.08 -2.34 -26.23
N ALA A 445 13.96 -2.22 -27.23
CA ALA A 445 15.32 -1.71 -27.04
C ALA A 445 15.31 -0.21 -26.66
N MET A 446 14.44 0.61 -27.27
CA MET A 446 14.25 2.00 -26.85
C MET A 446 13.76 2.12 -25.41
N ALA A 447 12.85 1.25 -24.98
CA ALA A 447 12.40 1.21 -23.59
C ALA A 447 13.55 0.86 -22.64
N GLU A 448 14.41 -0.08 -23.01
CA GLU A 448 15.56 -0.52 -22.21
C GLU A 448 16.66 0.55 -22.12
N ASP A 449 16.92 1.29 -23.19
CA ASP A 449 17.83 2.43 -23.19
C ASP A 449 17.32 3.58 -22.30
N ALA A 450 16.02 3.89 -22.39
CA ALA A 450 15.42 4.99 -21.64
C ALA A 450 15.18 4.68 -20.15
N LEU A 451 14.84 3.43 -19.80
CA LEU A 451 14.36 3.04 -18.46
C LEU A 451 15.24 1.97 -17.76
N GLY A 452 16.20 1.36 -18.46
CA GLY A 452 17.08 0.32 -17.92
C GLY A 452 16.30 -0.86 -17.34
N ASN A 453 16.67 -1.29 -16.13
CA ASN A 453 16.03 -2.41 -15.42
C ASN A 453 14.53 -2.22 -15.15
N ARG A 454 13.99 -1.00 -15.31
CA ARG A 454 12.57 -0.68 -15.13
C ARG A 454 11.74 -0.85 -16.40
N ALA A 455 12.38 -1.08 -17.55
CA ALA A 455 11.71 -1.25 -18.84
C ALA A 455 10.85 -2.52 -18.93
N ARG A 456 10.97 -3.46 -17.97
CA ARG A 456 10.32 -4.78 -18.03
C ARG A 456 8.83 -4.70 -18.32
N LYS A 457 8.09 -3.86 -17.59
CA LYS A 457 6.65 -3.70 -17.76
C LYS A 457 6.27 -3.09 -19.13
N VAL A 458 7.07 -2.15 -19.63
CA VAL A 458 6.91 -1.55 -20.97
C VAL A 458 7.19 -2.59 -22.05
N LYS A 459 8.24 -3.40 -21.88
CA LYS A 459 8.60 -4.49 -22.80
C LYS A 459 7.52 -5.56 -22.85
N ASP A 460 6.95 -5.92 -21.70
CA ASP A 460 5.86 -6.90 -21.61
C ASP A 460 4.59 -6.39 -22.33
N ILE A 461 4.23 -5.11 -22.18
CA ILE A 461 3.09 -4.49 -22.88
C ILE A 461 3.31 -4.45 -24.40
N LEU A 462 4.50 -4.06 -24.85
CA LEU A 462 4.85 -4.06 -26.27
C LEU A 462 4.92 -5.48 -26.86
N GLY A 463 5.33 -6.47 -26.07
CA GLY A 463 5.41 -7.87 -26.48
C GLY A 463 4.06 -8.59 -26.52
N ALA A 464 3.07 -8.11 -25.75
CA ALA A 464 1.71 -8.63 -25.74
C ALA A 464 0.79 -7.96 -26.76
N ALA A 465 1.26 -6.91 -27.45
CA ALA A 465 0.49 -6.18 -28.44
C ALA A 465 0.19 -7.02 -29.70
N ASP A 466 -1.00 -6.84 -30.28
CA ASP A 466 -1.33 -7.47 -31.57
C ASP A 466 -0.34 -7.01 -32.66
N PRO A 467 0.17 -7.92 -33.51
CA PRO A 467 1.15 -7.62 -34.56
C PRO A 467 0.49 -6.88 -35.73
N SER A 468 0.08 -5.65 -35.45
CA SER A 468 -0.59 -4.72 -36.34
C SER A 468 -0.28 -3.30 -35.90
N LEU A 469 -0.38 -2.34 -36.81
CA LEU A 469 -0.19 -0.92 -36.53
C LEU A 469 -1.06 -0.46 -35.35
N ALA A 470 -2.36 -0.78 -35.38
CA ALA A 470 -3.31 -0.37 -34.36
C ALA A 470 -3.02 -1.01 -32.99
N GLY A 471 -2.56 -2.27 -32.97
CA GLY A 471 -2.20 -2.96 -31.73
C GLY A 471 -0.97 -2.36 -31.05
N ILE A 472 0.06 -2.04 -31.85
CA ILE A 472 1.29 -1.44 -31.32
C ILE A 472 1.06 0.03 -30.92
N GLU A 473 0.27 0.80 -31.68
CA GLU A 473 -0.13 2.15 -31.27
C GLU A 473 -0.88 2.14 -29.94
N ALA A 474 -1.85 1.22 -29.78
CA ALA A 474 -2.60 1.08 -28.53
C ALA A 474 -1.70 0.67 -27.34
N ALA A 475 -0.66 -0.13 -27.58
CA ALA A 475 0.32 -0.49 -26.57
C ALA A 475 1.21 0.71 -26.18
N ILE A 476 1.64 1.53 -27.15
CA ILE A 476 2.40 2.76 -26.89
C ILE A 476 1.55 3.78 -26.13
N ASP A 477 0.26 3.88 -26.43
CA ASP A 477 -0.68 4.78 -25.76
C ASP A 477 -0.89 4.43 -24.27
N GLN A 478 -0.64 3.18 -23.88
CA GLN A 478 -0.67 2.75 -22.49
C GLN A 478 0.61 3.10 -21.72
N ILE A 479 1.73 3.39 -22.39
CA ILE A 479 3.02 3.62 -21.72
C ILE A 479 2.98 4.82 -20.74
N PRO A 480 2.39 5.98 -21.08
CA PRO A 480 2.30 7.13 -20.18
C PRO A 480 1.45 6.88 -18.92
N SER A 481 0.51 5.94 -18.97
CA SER A 481 -0.34 5.58 -17.81
C SER A 481 0.27 4.52 -16.91
N ILE A 482 1.45 3.99 -17.25
CA ILE A 482 2.16 3.04 -16.41
C ILE A 482 2.82 3.79 -15.25
N SER A 483 2.35 3.53 -14.04
CA SER A 483 3.08 3.92 -12.84
C SER A 483 4.33 3.04 -12.67
N LEU A 484 5.51 3.60 -12.97
CA LEU A 484 6.81 3.03 -12.63
C LEU A 484 7.46 3.86 -11.52
N LEU A 485 7.80 3.20 -10.41
CA LEU A 485 8.51 3.83 -9.30
C LEU A 485 9.80 4.52 -9.78
N PHE A 486 9.96 5.80 -9.43
CA PHE A 486 11.11 6.64 -9.73
C PHE A 486 11.33 6.92 -11.23
N VAL A 487 10.24 6.91 -12.01
CA VAL A 487 10.22 7.41 -13.38
C VAL A 487 9.14 8.48 -13.46
N ASP A 488 9.51 9.71 -13.81
CA ASP A 488 8.54 10.79 -13.97
C ASP A 488 7.57 10.50 -15.12
N SER A 489 6.31 10.90 -14.95
CA SER A 489 5.28 10.77 -15.99
C SER A 489 5.69 11.43 -17.30
N SER A 490 6.42 12.55 -17.23
CA SER A 490 6.98 13.26 -18.39
C SER A 490 8.00 12.44 -19.17
N ARG A 491 8.79 11.59 -18.49
CA ARG A 491 9.78 10.71 -19.11
C ARG A 491 9.10 9.56 -19.85
N LEU A 492 7.99 9.05 -19.33
CA LEU A 492 7.16 8.03 -20.00
C LEU A 492 6.36 8.62 -21.17
N GLU A 493 5.86 9.85 -21.04
CA GLU A 493 5.23 10.60 -22.13
C GLU A 493 6.23 10.85 -23.27
N GLN A 494 7.45 11.28 -22.95
CA GLN A 494 8.51 11.50 -23.94
C GLN A 494 8.89 10.19 -24.64
N LEU A 495 9.07 9.11 -23.89
CA LEU A 495 9.34 7.78 -24.45
C LEU A 495 8.23 7.33 -25.40
N ALA A 496 6.96 7.48 -25.01
CA ALA A 496 5.83 7.15 -25.86
C ALA A 496 5.79 8.02 -27.13
N GLN A 497 6.11 9.32 -27.03
CA GLN A 497 6.21 10.22 -28.17
C GLN A 497 7.30 9.77 -29.17
N GLU A 498 8.48 9.41 -28.67
CA GLU A 498 9.60 8.91 -29.47
C GLU A 498 9.28 7.55 -30.11
N MET A 499 8.63 6.64 -29.38
CA MET A 499 8.16 5.36 -29.91
C MET A 499 7.12 5.53 -31.02
N ARG A 500 6.17 6.48 -30.90
CA ARG A 500 5.22 6.79 -31.98
C ARG A 500 5.92 7.36 -33.21
N ALA A 501 6.91 8.23 -33.02
CA ALA A 501 7.70 8.78 -34.13
C ALA A 501 8.48 7.66 -34.85
N ARG A 502 9.03 6.70 -34.08
CA ARG A 502 9.73 5.55 -34.64
C ARG A 502 8.80 4.60 -35.39
N LEU A 503 7.62 4.31 -34.83
CA LEU A 503 6.60 3.49 -35.48
C LEU A 503 6.15 4.09 -36.83
N LYS A 504 5.96 5.41 -36.88
CA LYS A 504 5.62 6.13 -38.13
C LYS A 504 6.72 6.10 -39.19
N SER A 505 7.97 5.87 -38.81
CA SER A 505 9.09 5.76 -39.76
C SER A 505 9.17 4.40 -40.46
N HIS A 506 8.44 3.40 -39.96
CA HIS A 506 8.33 2.06 -40.54
C HIS A 506 7.14 1.90 -41.50
N LEU A 507 6.27 2.91 -41.57
CA LEU A 507 5.09 3.01 -42.45
C LEU A 507 5.42 3.83 -43.71
#